data_AF-A0A954WJF6-F1
#
_entry.id   AF-A0A954WJF6-F1
#
_cell.length_a   1.000
_cell.length_b   1.000
_cell.length_c   1.000
_cell.angle_alpha   90.00
_cell.angle_beta   90.00
_cell.angle_gamma   90.00
#
_symmetry.space_group_name_H-M   'P 1'
#
loop_
_entity.id
_entity.type
_entity.pdbx_description
1 polymer ?
#
loop_
_entity_poly.entity_id
_entity_poly.type
_entity_poly.pdbx_seq_one_letter_code
_entity_poly.pdbx_strand_id
1 'polypeptide(L)'
;RQLTQPYEAGVNIERIIEHIDHICQLAGNARHCGIGSDLDGGFGREQCPYDMESIADLQKLTTLLANRGYSQEDIAAIMHGNWI
;
A
#
# COMPACT_ATOMS: atom_id res chain seq x y z
N ARG A 1 10.68 22.74 8.94
CA ARG A 1 9.93 21.56 8.47
C ARG A 1 9.46 20.82 9.71
N GLN A 2 8.15 20.64 9.89
CA GLN A 2 7.64 19.77 10.95
C GLN A 2 7.91 18.33 10.50
N LEU A 3 8.81 17.63 11.20
CA LEU A 3 9.14 16.24 10.94
C LEU A 3 8.08 15.40 11.66
N THR A 4 6.94 15.15 11.03
CA THR A 4 6.00 14.14 11.53
C THR A 4 6.71 12.79 11.46
N GLN A 5 6.77 12.07 12.59
CA GLN A 5 7.34 10.74 12.61
C GLN A 5 6.26 9.70 12.28
N PRO A 6 6.49 8.77 11.33
CA PRO A 6 5.51 7.74 10.96
C PRO A 6 4.99 6.95 12.16
N TYR A 7 5.85 6.63 13.12
CA TYR A 7 5.46 5.92 14.34
C TYR A 7 4.49 6.73 15.22
N GLU A 8 4.78 8.00 15.48
CA GLU A 8 3.91 8.90 16.26
C GLU A 8 2.56 9.15 15.56
N ALA A 9 2.55 9.12 14.23
CA ALA A 9 1.35 9.27 13.41
C ALA A 9 0.59 7.96 13.14
N GLY A 10 1.08 6.81 13.64
CA GLY A 10 0.43 5.51 13.45
C GLY A 10 0.44 4.99 12.00
N VAL A 11 1.46 5.38 11.21
CA VAL A 11 1.60 5.00 9.80
C VAL A 11 2.36 3.67 9.68
N ASN A 12 1.60 2.57 9.68
CA ASN A 12 2.10 1.23 9.37
C ASN A 12 1.71 0.80 7.95
N ILE A 13 2.21 -0.36 7.50
CA ILE A 13 1.96 -0.88 6.15
C ILE A 13 0.49 -1.18 5.90
N GLU A 14 -0.29 -1.46 6.96
CA GLU A 14 -1.74 -1.68 6.85
C GLU A 14 -2.48 -0.41 6.40
N ARG A 15 -1.97 0.79 6.70
CA ARG A 15 -2.55 2.04 6.17
C ARG A 15 -2.59 2.06 4.64
N ILE A 16 -1.62 1.44 3.97
CA ILE A 16 -1.63 1.31 2.50
C ILE A 16 -2.91 0.56 2.05
N ILE A 17 -3.28 -0.50 2.77
CA ILE A 17 -4.47 -1.30 2.45
C ILE A 17 -5.74 -0.53 2.72
N GLU A 18 -5.81 0.27 3.77
CA GLU A 18 -6.94 1.16 4.02
C GLU A 18 -7.15 2.16 2.88
N HIS A 19 -6.06 2.75 2.35
CA HIS A 19 -6.13 3.64 1.20
C HIS A 19 -6.60 2.91 -0.07
N ILE A 20 -6.08 1.72 -0.34
CA ILE A 20 -6.52 0.90 -1.48
C ILE A 20 -8.01 0.55 -1.36
N ASP A 21 -8.43 0.09 -0.18
CA ASP A 21 -9.82 -0.28 0.11
C ASP A 21 -10.78 0.90 -0.09
N HIS A 22 -10.42 2.07 0.43
CA HIS A 22 -11.20 3.28 0.22
C HIS A 22 -11.36 3.62 -1.27
N ILE A 23 -10.28 3.57 -2.07
CA ILE A 23 -10.35 3.85 -3.51
C ILE A 23 -11.20 2.79 -4.23
N CYS A 24 -11.04 1.51 -3.88
CA CYS A 24 -11.85 0.43 -4.43
C CYS A 24 -13.34 0.62 -4.13
N GLN A 25 -13.70 1.07 -2.92
CA GLN A 25 -15.08 1.38 -2.55
C GLN A 25 -15.65 2.55 -3.35
N LEU A 26 -14.85 3.61 -3.58
CA LEU A 26 -15.25 4.75 -4.40
C LEU A 26 -15.43 4.37 -5.88
N ALA A 27 -14.53 3.55 -6.42
CA ALA A 27 -14.58 3.09 -7.80
C ALA A 27 -15.60 1.95 -8.03
N GLY A 28 -16.07 1.31 -6.95
CA GLY A 28 -16.96 0.15 -6.97
C GLY A 28 -16.31 -1.15 -7.44
N ASN A 29 -14.98 -1.18 -7.61
CA ASN A 29 -14.20 -2.35 -8.03
C ASN A 29 -12.68 -2.10 -7.84
N ALA A 30 -11.86 -3.15 -7.99
CA ALA A 30 -10.40 -3.08 -7.80
C ALA A 30 -9.60 -2.62 -9.03
N ARG A 31 -10.22 -2.37 -10.18
CA ARG A 31 -9.52 -2.18 -11.48
C ARG A 31 -8.85 -0.83 -11.66
N HIS A 32 -8.93 0.04 -10.64
CA HIS A 32 -8.45 1.42 -10.70
C HIS A 32 -7.42 1.73 -9.61
N CYS A 33 -6.90 0.69 -8.95
CA CYS A 33 -5.84 0.77 -7.95
C CYS A 33 -4.57 0.09 -8.46
N GLY A 34 -3.41 0.68 -8.21
CA GLY A 34 -2.10 0.11 -8.52
C GLY A 34 -1.05 0.56 -7.50
N ILE A 35 0.03 -0.20 -7.34
CA ILE A 35 1.14 0.18 -6.44
C ILE A 35 2.16 1.03 -7.19
N GLY A 36 2.41 2.23 -6.67
CA GLY A 36 3.56 3.08 -7.02
C GLY A 36 4.23 3.50 -5.72
N SER A 37 5.36 2.88 -5.38
CA SER A 37 5.93 2.96 -4.03
C SER A 37 6.67 4.26 -3.73
N ASP A 38 7.13 4.97 -4.76
CA ASP A 38 7.99 6.15 -4.64
C ASP A 38 9.24 5.91 -3.75
N LEU A 39 9.73 4.66 -3.69
CA LEU A 39 10.98 4.34 -3.01
C LEU A 39 12.13 5.08 -3.69
N ASP A 40 12.99 5.70 -2.89
CA ASP A 40 14.06 6.60 -3.30
C ASP A 40 13.59 7.91 -3.98
N GLY A 41 12.30 8.26 -3.86
CA GLY A 41 11.67 9.47 -4.43
C GLY A 41 11.99 10.80 -3.75
N GLY A 42 12.85 10.80 -2.73
CA GLY A 42 13.33 12.02 -2.04
C GLY A 42 13.05 12.08 -0.54
N PHE A 43 12.27 11.13 -0.03
CA PHE A 43 12.12 10.86 1.41
C PHE A 43 12.73 9.48 1.69
N GLY A 44 13.65 9.39 2.65
CA GLY A 44 14.27 8.11 3.00
C GLY A 44 13.31 7.21 3.78
N ARG A 45 13.82 6.03 4.17
CA ARG A 45 13.09 5.03 4.99
C ARG A 45 12.42 5.64 6.23
N GLU A 46 13.00 6.71 6.79
CA GLU A 46 12.49 7.43 7.96
C GLU A 46 11.12 8.12 7.77
N GLN A 47 10.62 8.19 6.54
CA GLN A 47 9.27 8.70 6.23
C GLN A 47 8.36 7.65 5.58
N CYS A 48 8.81 6.40 5.46
CA CYS A 48 7.97 5.28 5.08
C CYS A 48 7.18 4.76 6.29
N PRO A 49 6.16 3.92 6.06
CA PRO A 49 5.57 3.09 7.10
C PRO A 49 6.62 2.46 8.02
N TYR A 50 6.44 2.60 9.34
CA TYR A 50 7.49 2.27 10.31
C TYR A 50 7.80 0.77 10.43
N ASP A 51 6.96 -0.10 9.86
CA ASP A 51 7.10 -1.56 9.81
C ASP A 51 7.45 -2.09 8.41
N MET A 52 7.94 -1.20 7.54
CA MET A 52 8.51 -1.50 6.23
C MET A 52 10.00 -1.13 6.22
N GLU A 53 10.85 -2.13 6.01
CA GLU A 53 12.31 -1.98 6.02
C GLU A 53 12.89 -1.90 4.61
N SER A 54 12.28 -2.57 3.63
CA SER A 54 12.77 -2.58 2.25
C SER A 54 11.67 -2.82 1.23
N ILE A 55 12.01 -2.69 -0.05
CA ILE A 55 11.12 -3.05 -1.18
C ILE A 55 10.54 -4.47 -1.06
N ALA A 56 11.24 -5.41 -0.42
CA ALA A 56 10.77 -6.79 -0.25
C ALA A 56 9.50 -6.86 0.61
N ASP A 57 9.28 -5.88 1.48
CA ASP A 57 8.11 -5.84 2.37
C ASP A 57 6.81 -5.52 1.64
N LEU A 58 6.86 -4.99 0.40
CA LEU A 58 5.66 -4.81 -0.42
C LEU A 58 4.93 -6.14 -0.69
N GLN A 59 5.62 -7.27 -0.61
CA GLN A 59 5.00 -8.59 -0.74
C GLN A 59 3.98 -8.87 0.39
N LYS A 60 4.12 -8.21 1.55
CA LYS A 60 3.15 -8.31 2.66
C LYS A 60 1.76 -7.80 2.27
N LEU A 61 1.66 -6.89 1.30
CA LEU A 61 0.38 -6.33 0.83
C LEU A 61 -0.56 -7.43 0.30
N THR A 62 -0.01 -8.48 -0.31
CA THR A 62 -0.81 -9.60 -0.85
C THR A 62 -1.61 -10.30 0.26
N THR A 63 -0.94 -10.65 1.36
CA THR A 63 -1.58 -11.26 2.54
C THR A 63 -2.57 -10.31 3.20
N LEU A 64 -2.25 -9.02 3.31
CA LEU A 64 -3.14 -8.05 3.95
C LEU A 64 -4.41 -7.79 3.12
N LEU A 65 -4.31 -7.74 1.79
CA LEU A 65 -5.47 -7.68 0.89
C LEU A 65 -6.31 -8.95 1.00
N ALA A 66 -5.68 -10.13 1.01
CA ALA A 66 -6.39 -11.40 1.17
C ALA A 66 -7.16 -11.45 2.51
N ASN A 67 -6.56 -10.97 3.60
CA ASN A 67 -7.23 -10.86 4.90
C ASN A 67 -8.44 -9.92 4.89
N ARG A 68 -8.49 -8.96 3.95
CA ARG A 68 -9.65 -8.08 3.72
C ARG A 68 -10.71 -8.66 2.77
N GLY A 69 -10.49 -9.87 2.26
CA GLY A 69 -11.44 -10.56 1.39
C GLY A 69 -11.31 -10.24 -0.10
N TYR A 70 -10.20 -9.63 -0.52
CA TYR A 70 -9.91 -9.47 -1.95
C TYR A 70 -9.66 -10.83 -2.60
N SER A 71 -10.19 -11.01 -3.82
CA SER A 71 -9.94 -12.20 -4.62
C SER A 71 -8.47 -12.25 -5.08
N GLN A 72 -7.99 -13.43 -5.48
CA GLN A 72 -6.64 -13.55 -6.01
C GLN A 72 -6.49 -12.79 -7.33
N GLU A 73 -7.56 -12.73 -8.11
CA GLU A 73 -7.67 -11.95 -9.33
C GLU A 73 -7.52 -10.45 -9.04
N ASP A 74 -8.22 -9.92 -8.04
CA ASP A 74 -8.12 -8.51 -7.65
C ASP A 74 -6.74 -8.19 -7.07
N ILE A 75 -6.15 -9.09 -6.29
CA ILE A 75 -4.79 -8.92 -5.75
C ILE A 75 -3.78 -8.84 -6.89
N ALA A 76 -3.84 -9.75 -7.86
CA ALA A 76 -2.95 -9.71 -9.03
C ALA A 76 -3.17 -8.43 -9.85
N ALA A 77 -4.43 -8.00 -10.01
CA ALA A 77 -4.77 -6.75 -10.68
C ALA A 77 -4.15 -5.53 -9.98
N ILE A 78 -4.30 -5.41 -8.66
CA ILE A 78 -3.73 -4.30 -7.87
C ILE A 78 -2.19 -4.33 -7.87
N MET A 79 -1.59 -5.50 -7.74
CA MET A 79 -0.14 -5.64 -7.63
C MET A 79 0.58 -5.35 -8.95
N HIS A 80 -0.06 -5.62 -10.10
CA HIS A 80 0.53 -5.31 -11.41
C HIS A 80 -0.48 -5.21 -12.55
N GLY A 81 -1.57 -5.98 -12.55
CA GLY A 81 -2.43 -6.15 -13.72
C GLY A 81 -3.14 -4.88 -14.20
N ASN A 82 -3.48 -3.95 -13.31
CA ASN A 82 -4.16 -2.71 -13.65
C ASN A 82 -3.26 -1.67 -14.34
N TRP A 83 -1.94 -1.88 -14.35
CA TRP A 83 -1.00 -1.01 -15.04
C TRP A 83 -0.84 -1.34 -16.54
N ILE A 84 -1.34 -2.49 -16.99
CA ILE A 84 -1.16 -3.06 -18.34
C ILE A 84 -2.45 -2.87 -19.14
#